data_AF-A0A966SZ49-F1
#
_entry.id   AF-A0A966SZ49-F1
#
_cell.length_a   1.000
_cell.length_b   1.000
_cell.length_c   1.000
_cell.angle_alpha   90.00
_cell.angle_beta   90.00
_cell.angle_gamma   90.00
#
_symmetry.space_group_name_H-M   'P 1'
#
loop_
_entity.id
_entity.type
_entity.pdbx_description
1 polymer ?
#
loop_
_entity_poly.entity_id
_entity_poly.type
_entity_poly.pdbx_seq_one_letter_code
_entity_poly.pdbx_strand_id
1 'polypeptide(L)'
;MAGRLLVLSNGHGEDLIALRVVQSLLQHHPQLEIAVLPLVGEGSAYGPMEQAGALRRIGPRRSLPSGGFSNQSLRGLLADLGAGVLGLSWRQWRLVRRWGRAGDP
;
A
#
# COMPACT_ATOMS: atom_id res chain seq x y z
N MET A 1 -6.59 17.89 -16.69
CA MET A 1 -7.05 16.61 -16.10
C MET A 1 -6.29 16.42 -14.81
N ALA A 2 -6.96 16.04 -13.72
CA ALA A 2 -6.30 15.63 -12.48
C ALA A 2 -5.35 14.46 -12.79
N GLY A 3 -4.08 14.57 -12.35
CA GLY A 3 -3.15 13.43 -12.40
C GLY A 3 -3.57 12.38 -11.38
N ARG A 4 -3.28 11.11 -11.66
CA ARG A 4 -3.54 9.98 -10.75
C ARG A 4 -2.22 9.40 -10.28
N LEU A 5 -2.10 9.13 -8.99
CA LEU A 5 -0.89 8.58 -8.37
C LEU A 5 -1.22 7.39 -7.48
N LEU A 6 -0.58 6.25 -7.73
CA LEU A 6 -0.59 5.11 -6.83
C LEU A 6 0.74 5.07 -6.06
N VAL A 7 0.66 5.09 -4.74
CA VAL A 7 1.80 4.97 -3.84
C VAL A 7 1.82 3.58 -3.22
N LEU A 8 2.94 2.87 -3.36
CA LEU A 8 3.16 1.57 -2.76
C LEU A 8 4.15 1.73 -1.61
N SER A 9 3.87 1.10 -0.47
CA SER A 9 4.72 1.13 0.72
C SER A 9 4.81 -0.25 1.36
N ASN A 10 6.01 -0.63 1.79
CA ASN A 10 6.33 -1.95 2.32
C ASN A 10 6.50 -1.93 3.85
N GLY A 11 5.43 -1.57 4.56
CA GLY A 11 5.37 -1.62 6.02
C GLY A 11 5.36 -0.25 6.70
N HIS A 12 5.24 -0.27 8.03
CA HIS A 12 4.86 0.92 8.81
C HIS A 12 5.80 2.12 8.66
N GLY A 13 7.12 1.90 8.63
CA GLY A 13 8.10 2.98 8.46
C GLY A 13 7.97 3.65 7.10
N GLU A 14 7.80 2.87 6.03
CA GLU A 14 7.59 3.39 4.69
C GLU A 14 6.22 4.07 4.55
N ASP A 15 5.18 3.58 5.24
CA ASP A 15 3.87 4.22 5.25
C ASP A 15 3.94 5.67 5.78
N LEU A 16 4.73 5.91 6.84
CA LEU A 16 4.92 7.24 7.41
C LEU A 16 5.67 8.19 6.46
N ILE A 17 6.69 7.67 5.79
CA ILE A 17 7.45 8.44 4.79
C ILE A 17 6.53 8.78 3.61
N ALA A 18 5.84 7.79 3.07
CA ALA A 18 4.90 7.94 1.97
C ALA A 18 3.78 8.93 2.32
N LEU A 19 3.22 8.87 3.52
CA LEU A 19 2.23 9.84 4.02
C LEU A 19 2.77 11.27 3.94
N ARG A 20 4.01 11.51 4.39
CA ARG A 20 4.60 12.85 4.37
C ARG A 20 4.80 13.38 2.95
N VAL A 21 5.23 12.52 2.03
CA VAL A 21 5.36 12.84 0.61
C VAL A 21 3.98 13.18 0.01
N VAL A 22 2.97 12.34 0.27
CA VAL A 22 1.59 12.53 -0.19
C VAL A 22 1.01 13.86 0.30
N GLN A 23 1.20 14.20 1.57
CA GLN A 23 0.77 15.49 2.13
C GLN A 23 1.39 16.67 1.38
N SER A 24 2.70 16.63 1.14
CA SER A 24 3.39 17.70 0.41
C SER A 24 2.95 17.78 -1.05
N LEU A 25 2.68 16.64 -1.70
CA LEU A 25 2.17 16.60 -3.07
C LEU A 25 0.78 17.22 -3.17
N LEU A 26 -0.14 16.90 -2.26
CA LEU A 26 -1.49 17.48 -2.25
C LEU A 26 -1.50 18.97 -1.95
N GLN A 27 -0.53 19.48 -1.18
CA GLN A 27 -0.38 20.93 -0.97
C GLN A 27 -0.04 21.67 -2.27
N HIS A 28 0.81 21.10 -3.12
CA HIS A 28 1.20 21.70 -4.41
C HIS A 28 0.21 21.37 -5.54
N HIS A 29 -0.44 20.20 -5.47
CA HIS A 29 -1.35 19.68 -6.48
C HIS A 29 -2.62 19.11 -5.81
N PRO A 30 -3.52 19.98 -5.33
CA PRO A 30 -4.73 19.56 -4.60
C PRO A 30 -5.73 18.78 -5.46
N GLN A 31 -5.59 18.86 -6.78
CA GLN A 31 -6.40 18.11 -7.73
C GLN A 31 -5.87 16.68 -7.96
N LEU A 32 -4.72 16.30 -7.40
CA LEU A 32 -4.14 14.98 -7.62
C LEU A 32 -4.97 13.90 -6.90
N GLU A 33 -5.39 12.89 -7.65
CA GLU A 33 -6.09 11.74 -7.09
C GLU A 33 -5.05 10.71 -6.61
N ILE A 34 -5.02 10.46 -5.31
CA ILE A 34 -4.02 9.61 -4.68
C ILE A 34 -4.66 8.32 -4.16
N ALA A 35 -4.13 7.20 -4.63
CA ALA A 35 -4.36 5.88 -4.05
C ALA A 35 -3.10 5.40 -3.33
N VAL A 36 -3.26 4.71 -2.19
CA VAL A 36 -2.17 4.07 -1.46
C VAL A 36 -2.42 2.57 -1.34
N LEU A 37 -1.37 1.78 -1.54
CA LEU A 37 -1.38 0.33 -1.41
C LEU A 37 -0.27 -0.10 -0.43
N PRO A 38 -0.60 -0.25 0.86
CA PRO A 38 0.30 -0.87 1.82
C PRO A 38 0.47 -2.34 1.45
N LEU A 39 1.71 -2.77 1.21
CA LEU A 39 2.02 -4.15 0.86
C LEU A 39 2.11 -5.05 2.09
N VAL A 40 2.46 -4.46 3.24
CA VAL A 40 2.70 -5.14 4.51
C VAL A 40 2.03 -4.35 5.64
N GLY A 41 1.23 -5.05 6.45
CA GLY A 41 0.50 -4.44 7.56
C GLY A 41 -0.81 -3.74 7.14
N GLU A 42 -1.42 -3.02 8.08
CA GLU A 42 -2.75 -2.42 7.87
C GLU A 42 -2.70 -1.02 7.21
N GLY A 43 -1.52 -0.42 7.07
CA GLY A 43 -1.39 0.95 6.57
C GLY A 43 -2.05 1.99 7.48
N SER A 44 -2.07 1.77 8.80
CA SER A 44 -2.77 2.62 9.78
C SER A 44 -2.36 4.10 9.72
N ALA A 45 -1.12 4.39 9.32
CA ALA A 45 -0.61 5.74 9.11
C ALA A 45 -1.48 6.56 8.14
N TYR A 46 -2.12 5.92 7.16
CA TYR A 46 -2.97 6.59 6.18
C TYR A 46 -4.39 6.90 6.67
N GLY A 47 -4.78 6.38 7.84
CA GLY A 47 -6.14 6.47 8.38
C GLY A 47 -6.72 7.89 8.43
N PRO A 48 -6.04 8.88 9.02
CA PRO A 48 -6.54 10.24 9.12
C PRO A 48 -6.81 10.91 7.76
N MET A 49 -5.94 10.67 6.77
CA MET A 49 -6.10 11.25 5.43
C MET A 49 -7.15 10.52 4.59
N GLU A 50 -7.30 9.21 4.76
CA GLU A 50 -8.40 8.47 4.16
C GLU A 50 -9.76 8.95 4.69
N GLN A 51 -9.87 9.18 6.00
CA GLN A 51 -11.08 9.74 6.63
C GLN A 51 -11.40 11.15 6.15
N ALA A 52 -10.38 11.97 5.90
CA ALA A 52 -10.53 13.30 5.32
C ALA A 52 -10.86 13.28 3.82
N GLY A 53 -10.93 12.10 3.18
CA GLY A 53 -11.18 11.96 1.74
C GLY A 53 -10.02 12.40 0.85
N ALA A 54 -8.84 12.67 1.43
CA ALA A 54 -7.68 13.20 0.72
C ALA A 54 -6.91 12.12 -0.07
N LEU A 55 -7.07 10.86 0.31
CA LEU A 55 -6.51 9.70 -0.40
C LEU A 55 -7.42 8.50 -0.26
N ARG A 56 -7.20 7.49 -1.10
CA ARG A 56 -7.92 6.20 -1.04
C ARG A 56 -6.95 5.07 -0.77
N ARG A 57 -7.22 4.28 0.27
CA ARG A 57 -6.41 3.09 0.57
C ARG A 57 -7.01 1.88 -0.11
N ILE A 58 -6.24 1.26 -1.01
CA ILE A 58 -6.67 0.13 -1.83
C ILE A 58 -5.95 -1.16 -1.43
N GLY A 59 -6.53 -2.30 -1.80
CA GLY A 59 -5.93 -3.62 -1.58
C GLY A 59 -6.35 -4.32 -0.29
N PRO A 60 -5.89 -5.57 -0.09
CA PRO A 60 -6.28 -6.38 1.06
C PRO A 60 -5.64 -5.85 2.35
N ARG A 61 -6.49 -5.47 3.32
CA ARG A 61 -6.10 -5.10 4.68
C ARG A 61 -5.84 -6.38 5.47
N ARG A 62 -4.59 -6.82 5.54
CA ARG A 62 -4.23 -8.02 6.31
C ARG A 62 -2.90 -7.82 7.02
N SER A 63 -2.96 -7.85 8.33
CA SER A 63 -1.81 -8.13 9.19
C SER A 63 -1.26 -9.50 8.80
N LEU A 64 -0.07 -9.52 8.19
CA LEU A 64 0.66 -10.75 7.96
C LEU A 64 1.07 -11.33 9.34
N PRO A 65 0.98 -12.65 9.57
CA PRO A 65 1.33 -13.25 10.86
C PRO A 65 2.76 -12.95 11.32
N SER A 66 3.67 -12.71 10.38
CA SER A 66 5.07 -12.33 10.61
C SER A 66 5.31 -10.82 10.77
N GLY A 67 4.27 -9.98 10.69
CA GLY A 67 4.37 -8.53 10.83
C GLY A 67 5.25 -7.84 9.78
N GLY A 68 5.60 -8.51 8.68
CA GLY A 68 6.54 -7.99 7.69
C GLY A 68 8.02 -8.18 8.02
N PHE A 69 8.34 -8.73 9.20
CA PHE A 69 9.70 -8.99 9.62
C PHE A 69 10.03 -10.47 9.51
N SER A 70 10.20 -10.94 8.28
CA SER A 70 10.85 -12.23 8.05
C SER A 70 12.39 -12.14 8.07
N ASN A 71 12.96 -11.07 8.63
CA ASN A 71 14.40 -10.84 8.60
C ASN A 71 15.17 -11.47 9.78
N GLN A 72 14.53 -12.36 10.57
CA GLN A 72 15.21 -13.13 11.63
C GLN A 72 15.16 -14.65 11.45
N SER A 73 14.47 -15.17 10.43
CA SER A 73 14.68 -16.55 10.01
C SER A 73 14.29 -16.77 8.54
N LEU A 74 15.24 -17.25 7.73
CA LEU A 74 14.99 -17.76 6.37
C LEU A 74 13.90 -18.85 6.36
N ARG A 75 13.71 -19.55 7.48
CA ARG A 75 12.65 -20.55 7.69
C ARG A 75 11.25 -19.93 7.85
N GLY A 76 11.11 -18.77 8.49
CA GLY A 76 9.84 -18.03 8.58
C GLY A 76 9.38 -17.49 7.22
N LEU A 77 10.33 -17.06 6.39
CA LEU A 77 10.08 -16.56 5.02
C LEU A 77 9.56 -17.68 4.12
N LEU A 78 10.16 -18.88 4.21
CA LEU A 78 9.76 -20.05 3.44
C LEU A 78 8.40 -20.63 3.87
N ALA A 79 8.09 -20.60 5.17
CA ALA A 79 6.78 -21.02 5.69
C ALA A 79 5.66 -20.06 5.25
N ASP A 80 5.91 -18.75 5.28
CA ASP A 80 4.94 -17.74 4.81
C ASP A 80 4.75 -17.76 3.28
N LEU A 81 5.82 -18.04 2.52
CA LEU A 81 5.76 -18.24 1.06
C LEU A 81 4.89 -19.44 0.67
N GLY A 82 4.95 -20.54 1.42
CA GLY A 82 4.14 -21.74 1.18
C GLY A 82 2.68 -21.63 1.62
N ALA A 83 2.36 -20.80 2.62
CA ALA A 83 1.03 -20.78 3.25
C ALA A 83 0.10 -19.65 2.78
N GLY A 84 0.58 -18.60 2.11
CA GLY A 84 -0.33 -17.52 1.66
C GLY A 84 0.28 -16.29 1.00
N VAL A 85 1.60 -16.05 1.13
CA VAL A 85 2.26 -14.87 0.55
C VAL A 85 2.22 -14.87 -0.98
N LEU A 86 2.43 -16.02 -1.64
CA LEU A 86 2.37 -16.09 -3.12
C LEU A 86 0.98 -15.69 -3.67
N GLY A 87 -0.09 -16.12 -3.00
CA GLY A 87 -1.46 -15.76 -3.37
C GLY A 87 -1.78 -14.27 -3.14
N LEU A 88 -1.26 -13.69 -2.04
CA LEU A 88 -1.40 -12.27 -1.72
C LEU A 88 -0.61 -11.39 -2.69
N SER A 89 0.66 -11.72 -2.94
CA SER A 89 1.50 -11.03 -3.92
C SER A 89 0.91 -11.11 -5.32
N TRP A 90 0.32 -12.25 -5.72
CA TRP A 90 -0.38 -12.37 -7.00
C TRP A 90 -1.65 -11.50 -7.08
N ARG A 91 -2.38 -11.32 -5.97
CA ARG A 91 -3.54 -10.40 -5.90
C ARG A 91 -3.09 -8.94 -5.97
N GLN A 92 -2.05 -8.55 -5.22
CA GLN A 92 -1.46 -7.22 -5.26
C GLN A 92 -0.94 -6.89 -6.67
N TRP A 93 -0.20 -7.81 -7.30
CA TRP A 93 0.30 -7.63 -8.66
C TRP A 93 -0.82 -7.46 -9.68
N ARG A 94 -1.89 -8.26 -9.60
CA ARG A 94 -3.08 -8.06 -10.46
C ARG A 94 -3.75 -6.71 -10.21
N LEU A 95 -3.82 -6.25 -8.97
CA LEU A 95 -4.37 -4.93 -8.62
C LEU A 95 -3.54 -3.81 -9.25
N VAL A 96 -2.21 -3.83 -9.07
CA VAL A 96 -1.31 -2.84 -9.66
C VAL A 96 -1.40 -2.85 -11.19
N ARG A 97 -1.41 -4.04 -11.81
CA ARG A 97 -1.56 -4.16 -13.27
C ARG A 97 -2.91 -3.67 -13.78
N ARG A 98 -3.99 -3.88 -13.02
CA ARG A 98 -5.30 -3.33 -13.36
C ARG A 98 -5.30 -1.81 -13.20
N TRP A 99 -4.75 -1.28 -12.11
CA TRP A 99 -4.67 0.15 -11.87
C TRP A 99 -3.87 0.85 -12.98
N GLY A 100 -2.71 0.29 -13.36
CA GLY A 100 -1.91 0.82 -14.46
C GLY A 100 -2.54 0.68 -15.86
N ARG A 101 -3.53 -0.19 -16.04
CA ARG A 101 -4.25 -0.39 -17.33
C ARG A 101 -5.58 0.36 -17.41
N ALA A 102 -6.30 0.47 -16.30
CA ALA A 102 -7.66 0.98 -16.22
C ALA A 102 -7.72 2.41 -15.69
N GLY A 103 -6.73 2.84 -14.91
CA GLY A 103 -6.73 4.14 -14.28
C GLY A 103 -7.86 4.40 -13.27
N ASP A 104 -8.72 3.45 -12.91
CA ASP A 104 -9.95 3.76 -12.15
C ASP A 104 -10.40 2.62 -11.21
N PRO A 105 -11.21 2.89 -10.16
CA PRO A 105 -11.70 4.19 -9.68
C PRO A 105 -10.90 4.75 -8.52
#